data_AF-A0A933R6J2-F1
#
_entry.id   AF-A0A933R6J2-F1
#
_cell.length_a   1.000
_cell.length_b   1.000
_cell.length_c   1.000
_cell.angle_alpha   90.00
_cell.angle_beta   90.00
_cell.angle_gamma   90.00
#
_symmetry.space_group_name_H-M   'P 1'
#
loop_
_entity.id
_entity.type
_entity.pdbx_description
1 polymer ?
#
loop_
_entity_poly.entity_id
_entity_poly.type
_entity_poly.pdbx_seq_one_letter_code
_entity_poly.pdbx_strand_id
1 'polypeptide(L)'
;MAATVVLVALAGVIAELVDHGTDVASWDVAANLGLAGAAVVATVALWQRWYVDRRAHMLLVAVSASSWAIGQLTWVVLHNGWGIDWWPGPADAAFALVPVFGLAAMLIRLRRFPPIRRLAILVDAVVMALAINFVTWELWIRDGVAGYSGLEQTVLAGLPMAEVFLVALSLVMLLQQRSRTLAWAFASWTCLAVADTMYAAAGGGLESRQFLVAYAWWTATFVALTALADCSSRFLVDDNPRPEMARMVAVYLPGTVSMLLATQRYILDHHSLSAVSGVLAVVFIVSVTADQLVRAWESSDYSQRLSRSIGDLAATERKLRSLLDDLPAAVLMIGSDGVVREANAVAQTLTGRTSDELIGHHFWLAVRDDHRDRVVAAWILLQAGEGAVATTSSSRCATSPRTSARRPRSSGHASGSASRSTARRPA
;
A
#
# COMPACT_ATOMS: atom_id res chain seq x y z
N MET A 1 -24.42 -19.78 2.65
CA MET A 1 -25.49 -18.75 2.62
C MET A 1 -25.57 -17.98 1.29
N ALA A 2 -24.50 -17.87 0.51
CA ALA A 2 -24.53 -17.20 -0.80
C ALA A 2 -25.59 -17.76 -1.78
N ALA A 3 -25.74 -19.08 -1.88
CA ALA A 3 -26.80 -19.68 -2.70
C ALA A 3 -28.21 -19.29 -2.22
N THR A 4 -28.41 -19.17 -0.90
CA THR A 4 -29.68 -18.73 -0.31
C THR A 4 -30.00 -17.28 -0.70
N VAL A 5 -29.01 -16.39 -0.71
CA VAL A 5 -29.18 -15.00 -1.18
C VAL A 5 -29.71 -14.98 -2.62
N VAL A 6 -29.07 -15.73 -3.51
CA VAL A 6 -29.47 -15.80 -4.93
C VAL A 6 -30.87 -16.39 -5.06
N LEU A 7 -31.18 -17.47 -4.34
CA LEU A 7 -32.50 -18.10 -4.39
C LEU A 7 -33.61 -17.17 -3.89
N VAL A 8 -33.38 -16.41 -2.82
CA VAL A 8 -34.37 -15.46 -2.27
C VAL A 8 -34.60 -14.28 -3.23
N ALA A 9 -33.53 -13.73 -3.81
CA ALA A 9 -33.65 -12.68 -4.82
C ALA A 9 -34.39 -13.18 -6.07
N LEU A 10 -34.01 -14.36 -6.58
CA LEU A 10 -34.67 -14.97 -7.74
C LEU A 10 -36.13 -15.33 -7.45
N ALA A 11 -36.48 -15.73 -6.24
CA ALA A 11 -37.87 -16.01 -5.87
C ALA A 11 -38.75 -14.75 -6.01
N GLY A 12 -38.23 -13.58 -5.64
CA GLY A 12 -38.92 -12.30 -5.86
C GLY A 12 -39.13 -12.00 -7.34
N VAL A 13 -38.09 -12.16 -8.16
CA VAL A 13 -38.16 -12.00 -9.63
C VAL A 13 -39.14 -12.98 -10.27
N ILE A 14 -39.13 -14.24 -9.84
CA ILE A 14 -40.02 -15.28 -10.36
C ILE A 14 -41.47 -14.98 -9.99
N ALA A 15 -41.73 -14.51 -8.77
CA ALA A 15 -43.07 -14.11 -8.36
C ALA A 15 -43.62 -12.97 -9.23
N GLU A 16 -42.81 -11.94 -9.48
CA GLU A 16 -43.20 -10.85 -10.40
C GLU A 16 -43.43 -11.34 -11.83
N LEU A 17 -42.57 -12.25 -12.32
CA LEU A 17 -42.74 -12.84 -13.64
C LEU A 17 -44.04 -13.66 -13.75
N VAL A 18 -44.50 -14.28 -12.66
CA VAL A 18 -45.76 -15.04 -12.62
C VAL A 18 -46.96 -14.10 -12.58
N ASP A 19 -46.92 -13.06 -11.75
CA ASP A 19 -48.07 -12.15 -11.55
C ASP A 19 -48.22 -11.13 -12.68
N HIS A 20 -47.10 -10.61 -13.17
CA HIS A 20 -47.05 -9.48 -14.11
C HIS A 20 -46.46 -9.85 -15.49
N GLY A 21 -45.99 -11.09 -15.66
CA GLY A 21 -45.36 -11.51 -16.92
C GLY A 21 -44.05 -10.74 -17.17
N THR A 22 -43.77 -10.46 -18.45
CA THR A 22 -42.55 -9.76 -18.86
C THR A 22 -42.66 -8.23 -18.78
N ASP A 23 -43.77 -7.69 -18.27
CA ASP A 23 -43.94 -6.25 -18.08
C ASP A 23 -43.22 -5.78 -16.81
N VAL A 24 -41.91 -5.60 -16.93
CA VAL A 24 -41.06 -5.22 -15.78
C VAL A 24 -41.43 -3.84 -15.22
N ALA A 25 -42.14 -2.99 -15.98
CA ALA A 25 -42.57 -1.69 -15.49
C ALA A 25 -43.64 -1.80 -14.39
N SER A 26 -44.37 -2.92 -14.31
CA SER A 26 -45.34 -3.18 -13.25
C SER A 26 -44.78 -4.03 -12.11
N TRP A 27 -43.51 -4.43 -12.18
CA TRP A 27 -42.86 -5.17 -11.10
C TRP A 27 -42.53 -4.24 -9.95
N ASP A 28 -42.82 -4.67 -8.72
CA ASP A 28 -42.68 -3.78 -7.58
C ASP A 28 -42.46 -4.56 -6.27
N VAL A 29 -43.54 -5.06 -5.66
CA VAL A 29 -43.52 -5.58 -4.29
C VAL A 29 -42.65 -6.83 -4.13
N ALA A 30 -42.85 -7.85 -4.96
CA ALA A 30 -42.21 -9.14 -4.78
C ALA A 30 -40.71 -9.09 -5.13
N ALA A 31 -40.33 -8.33 -6.16
CA ALA A 31 -38.92 -8.09 -6.48
C ALA A 31 -38.20 -7.37 -5.33
N ASN A 32 -38.77 -6.27 -4.82
CA ASN A 32 -38.17 -5.49 -3.75
C ASN A 32 -38.12 -6.25 -2.41
N LEU A 33 -39.13 -7.08 -2.11
CA LEU A 33 -39.08 -8.02 -0.98
C LEU A 33 -38.01 -9.09 -1.16
N GLY A 34 -37.79 -9.58 -2.38
CA GLY A 34 -36.69 -10.48 -2.72
C GLY A 34 -35.32 -9.89 -2.38
N LEU A 35 -35.10 -8.61 -2.73
CA LEU A 35 -33.87 -7.89 -2.36
C LEU A 35 -33.74 -7.69 -0.85
N ALA A 36 -34.83 -7.30 -0.17
CA ALA A 36 -34.83 -7.17 1.28
C ALA A 36 -34.47 -8.50 1.97
N GLY A 37 -35.05 -9.60 1.50
CA GLY A 37 -34.74 -10.95 2.00
C GLY A 37 -33.28 -11.35 1.76
N ALA A 38 -32.75 -11.08 0.56
CA ALA A 38 -31.35 -11.29 0.23
C ALA A 38 -30.40 -10.51 1.18
N ALA A 39 -30.72 -9.24 1.46
CA ALA A 39 -29.98 -8.41 2.39
C ALA A 39 -30.06 -8.91 3.84
N VAL A 40 -31.23 -9.38 4.28
CA VAL A 40 -31.40 -9.98 5.61
C VAL A 40 -30.55 -11.24 5.76
N VAL A 41 -30.53 -12.13 4.75
CA VAL A 41 -29.67 -13.33 4.78
C VAL A 41 -28.19 -12.95 4.89
N ALA A 42 -27.74 -11.96 4.11
CA ALA A 42 -26.36 -11.47 4.20
C ALA A 42 -26.03 -10.85 5.58
N THR A 43 -26.97 -10.07 6.12
CA THR A 43 -26.87 -9.47 7.45
C THR A 43 -26.74 -10.54 8.54
N VAL A 44 -27.58 -11.58 8.50
CA VAL A 44 -27.50 -12.70 9.45
C VAL A 44 -26.14 -13.39 9.38
N ALA A 45 -25.61 -13.66 8.18
CA ALA A 45 -24.29 -14.25 8.01
C ALA A 45 -23.18 -13.39 8.65
N LEU A 46 -23.23 -12.07 8.47
CA LEU A 46 -22.28 -11.13 9.05
C LEU A 46 -22.37 -11.05 10.58
N TRP A 47 -23.58 -11.07 11.14
CA TRP A 47 -23.79 -11.11 12.58
C TRP A 47 -23.30 -12.41 13.20
N GLN A 48 -23.57 -13.56 12.55
CA GLN A 48 -23.03 -14.86 12.97
C GLN A 48 -21.51 -14.83 13.00
N ARG A 49 -20.88 -14.30 11.94
CA ARG A 49 -19.43 -14.12 11.91
C ARG A 49 -18.94 -13.23 13.05
N TRP A 50 -19.57 -12.07 13.26
CA TRP A 50 -19.15 -11.16 14.33
C TRP A 50 -19.26 -11.83 15.71
N TYR A 51 -20.29 -12.65 15.94
CA TYR A 51 -20.46 -13.35 17.21
C TYR A 51 -19.28 -14.27 17.52
N VAL A 52 -18.68 -14.87 16.49
CA VAL A 52 -17.50 -15.74 16.58
C VAL A 52 -16.19 -14.93 16.66
N ASP A 53 -15.97 -13.99 15.72
CA ASP A 53 -14.71 -13.25 15.59
C ASP A 53 -14.56 -12.14 16.67
N ARG A 54 -15.67 -11.57 17.15
CA ARG A 54 -15.76 -10.41 18.07
C ARG A 54 -14.92 -9.20 17.67
N ARG A 55 -14.65 -9.02 16.38
CA ARG A 55 -13.85 -7.92 15.84
C ARG A 55 -14.71 -6.68 15.54
N ALA A 56 -14.28 -5.51 15.99
CA ALA A 56 -15.02 -4.24 15.83
C ALA A 56 -15.31 -3.88 14.36
N HIS A 57 -14.38 -4.10 13.43
CA HIS A 57 -14.64 -3.82 12.01
C HIS A 57 -15.69 -4.75 11.40
N MET A 58 -15.83 -5.99 11.89
CA MET A 58 -16.90 -6.90 11.43
C MET A 58 -18.26 -6.50 12.00
N LEU A 59 -18.30 -5.98 13.24
CA LEU A 59 -19.53 -5.39 13.80
C LEU A 59 -20.04 -4.27 12.90
N LEU A 60 -19.15 -3.35 12.50
CA LEU A 60 -19.53 -2.21 11.67
C LEU A 60 -19.99 -2.62 10.27
N VAL A 61 -19.40 -3.65 9.67
CA VAL A 61 -19.91 -4.21 8.40
C VAL A 61 -21.29 -4.84 8.59
N ALA A 62 -21.53 -5.57 9.69
CA ALA A 62 -22.83 -6.14 9.99
C ALA A 62 -23.90 -5.05 10.23
N VAL A 63 -23.55 -3.97 10.94
CA VAL A 63 -24.43 -2.82 11.14
C VAL A 63 -24.70 -2.10 9.82
N SER A 64 -23.69 -1.90 8.97
CA SER A 64 -23.84 -1.33 7.63
C SER A 64 -24.83 -2.13 6.77
N ALA A 65 -24.68 -3.46 6.72
CA ALA A 65 -25.62 -4.33 6.01
C ALA A 65 -27.04 -4.31 6.63
N SER A 66 -27.12 -4.21 7.97
CA SER A 66 -28.40 -4.08 8.68
C SER A 66 -29.11 -2.78 8.29
N SER A 67 -28.37 -1.67 8.21
CA SER A 67 -28.91 -0.37 7.78
C SER A 67 -29.49 -0.44 6.36
N TRP A 68 -28.81 -1.10 5.42
CA TRP A 68 -29.34 -1.29 4.07
C TRP A 68 -30.64 -2.11 4.08
N ALA A 69 -30.65 -3.25 4.79
CA ALA A 69 -31.84 -4.09 4.90
C ALA A 69 -33.03 -3.37 5.54
N ILE A 70 -32.78 -2.56 6.57
CA ILE A 70 -33.78 -1.70 7.21
C ILE A 70 -34.30 -0.65 6.23
N GLY A 71 -33.41 0.00 5.46
CA GLY A 71 -33.79 0.98 4.43
C GLY A 71 -34.73 0.36 3.40
N GLN A 72 -34.36 -0.79 2.85
CA GLN A 72 -35.17 -1.49 1.85
C GLN A 72 -36.54 -1.92 2.40
N LEU A 73 -36.58 -2.50 3.61
CA LEU A 73 -37.85 -2.88 4.24
C LEU A 73 -38.73 -1.67 4.55
N THR A 74 -38.12 -0.58 5.02
CA THR A 74 -38.83 0.67 5.31
C THR A 74 -39.42 1.25 4.03
N TRP A 75 -38.64 1.25 2.94
CA TRP A 75 -39.11 1.70 1.63
C TRP A 75 -40.31 0.87 1.16
N VAL A 76 -40.21 -0.46 1.17
CA VAL A 76 -41.32 -1.35 0.76
C VAL A 76 -42.58 -1.14 1.61
N VAL A 77 -42.43 -1.00 2.93
CA VAL A 77 -43.59 -0.78 3.82
C VAL A 77 -44.24 0.58 3.58
N LEU A 78 -43.46 1.64 3.39
CA LEU A 78 -43.98 2.98 3.17
C LEU A 78 -44.58 3.12 1.76
N HIS A 79 -43.82 2.76 0.73
CA HIS A 79 -44.20 2.89 -0.68
C HIS A 79 -45.35 1.93 -1.03
N ASN A 80 -45.13 0.62 -0.88
CA ASN A 80 -46.11 -0.38 -1.31
C ASN A 80 -47.20 -0.64 -0.28
N GLY A 81 -46.86 -0.58 1.01
CA GLY A 81 -47.81 -0.87 2.08
C GLY A 81 -48.75 0.30 2.38
N TRP A 82 -48.22 1.52 2.45
CA TRP A 82 -48.97 2.71 2.86
C TRP A 82 -49.15 3.76 1.75
N GLY A 83 -48.54 3.60 0.56
CA GLY A 83 -48.64 4.57 -0.53
C GLY A 83 -47.98 5.92 -0.22
N ILE A 84 -46.94 5.93 0.63
CA ILE A 84 -46.26 7.13 1.08
C ILE A 84 -44.90 7.27 0.37
N ASP A 85 -44.81 8.28 -0.49
CA ASP A 85 -43.63 8.55 -1.34
C ASP A 85 -42.88 9.79 -0.84
N TRP A 86 -42.31 9.69 0.36
CA TRP A 86 -41.46 10.75 0.88
C TRP A 86 -40.09 10.71 0.24
N TRP A 87 -39.68 11.85 -0.33
CA TRP A 87 -38.35 12.03 -0.90
C TRP A 87 -37.76 13.38 -0.48
N PRO A 88 -36.59 13.40 0.19
CA PRO A 88 -35.97 12.28 0.90
C PRO A 88 -36.78 11.84 2.14
N GLY A 89 -36.84 10.54 2.39
CA GLY A 89 -37.64 9.93 3.45
C GLY A 89 -36.85 9.12 4.49
N PRO A 90 -37.56 8.45 5.42
CA PRO A 90 -36.96 7.61 6.46
C PRO A 90 -36.12 6.44 5.93
N ALA A 91 -36.48 5.89 4.77
CA ALA A 91 -35.69 4.84 4.12
C ALA A 91 -34.31 5.36 3.68
N ASP A 92 -34.25 6.57 3.11
CA ASP A 92 -33.01 7.20 2.66
C ASP A 92 -32.07 7.51 3.83
N ALA A 93 -32.61 7.83 5.00
CA ALA A 93 -31.82 7.98 6.22
C ALA A 93 -31.12 6.67 6.62
N ALA A 94 -31.79 5.52 6.46
CA ALA A 94 -31.18 4.22 6.71
C ALA A 94 -30.13 3.87 5.64
N PHE A 95 -30.38 4.18 4.37
CA PHE A 95 -29.39 4.00 3.30
C PHE A 95 -28.15 4.89 3.51
N ALA A 96 -28.32 6.14 3.94
CA ALA A 96 -27.21 7.06 4.24
C ALA A 96 -26.25 6.55 5.34
N LEU A 97 -26.72 5.67 6.23
CA LEU A 97 -25.88 5.06 7.26
C LEU A 97 -24.96 3.94 6.71
N VAL A 98 -25.30 3.37 5.55
CA VAL A 98 -24.55 2.27 4.93
C VAL A 98 -23.08 2.66 4.67
N PRO A 99 -22.78 3.73 3.91
CA PRO A 99 -21.40 4.15 3.69
C PRO A 99 -20.73 4.68 4.95
N VAL A 100 -21.47 5.26 5.90
CA VAL A 100 -20.92 5.75 7.18
C VAL A 100 -20.32 4.61 7.99
N PHE A 101 -21.10 3.53 8.20
CA PHE A 101 -20.61 2.36 8.92
C PHE A 101 -19.59 1.56 8.11
N GLY A 102 -19.73 1.50 6.79
CA GLY A 102 -18.74 0.91 5.89
C GLY A 102 -17.38 1.60 6.00
N LEU A 103 -17.38 2.94 6.00
CA LEU A 103 -16.18 3.75 6.18
C LEU A 103 -15.56 3.54 7.55
N ALA A 104 -16.36 3.58 8.61
CA ALA A 104 -15.89 3.32 9.95
C ALA A 104 -15.22 1.92 10.06
N ALA A 105 -15.80 0.90 9.42
CA ALA A 105 -15.21 -0.44 9.37
C ALA A 105 -13.84 -0.45 8.70
N MET A 106 -13.71 0.21 7.55
CA MET A 106 -12.45 0.30 6.80
C MET A 106 -11.41 1.13 7.56
N LEU A 107 -11.79 2.25 8.19
CA LEU A 107 -10.90 3.06 9.00
C LEU A 107 -10.36 2.32 10.23
N ILE A 108 -11.18 1.52 10.91
CA ILE A 108 -10.71 0.63 12.00
C ILE A 108 -9.72 -0.39 11.45
N ARG A 109 -10.00 -0.99 10.30
CA ARG A 109 -9.09 -1.96 9.67
C ARG A 109 -7.78 -1.31 9.24
N LEU A 110 -7.80 -0.07 8.79
CA LEU A 110 -6.65 0.72 8.39
C LEU A 110 -5.69 1.03 9.55
N ARG A 111 -6.17 1.01 10.81
CA ARG A 111 -5.32 1.19 12.00
C ARG A 111 -4.26 0.09 12.19
N ARG A 112 -4.35 -1.01 11.42
CA ARG A 112 -3.31 -2.06 11.41
C ARG A 112 -2.01 -1.61 10.75
N PHE A 113 -2.07 -0.61 9.88
CA PHE A 113 -0.88 -0.08 9.21
C PHE A 113 -0.18 0.98 10.08
N PRO A 114 1.16 1.08 9.99
CA PRO A 114 1.90 2.17 10.63
C PRO A 114 1.41 3.53 10.12
N PRO A 115 1.53 4.61 10.92
CA PRO A 115 0.87 5.89 10.65
C PRO A 115 1.20 6.49 9.28
N ILE A 116 2.46 6.40 8.85
CA ILE A 116 2.91 6.91 7.54
C ILE A 116 2.23 6.15 6.40
N ARG A 117 2.23 4.81 6.45
CA ARG A 117 1.59 3.97 5.43
C ARG A 117 0.07 4.14 5.43
N ARG A 118 -0.54 4.31 6.60
CA ARG A 118 -1.97 4.64 6.74
C ARG A 118 -2.32 5.95 6.04
N LEU A 119 -1.50 6.99 6.19
CA LEU A 119 -1.71 8.27 5.52
C LEU A 119 -1.63 8.10 4.00
N ALA A 120 -0.59 7.41 3.51
CA ALA A 120 -0.41 7.15 2.07
C ALA A 120 -1.60 6.38 1.46
N ILE A 121 -2.10 5.34 2.13
CA ILE A 121 -3.30 4.59 1.68
C ILE A 121 -4.52 5.50 1.60
N LEU A 122 -4.73 6.34 2.62
CA LEU A 122 -5.89 7.22 2.67
C LEU A 122 -5.83 8.26 1.55
N VAL A 123 -4.67 8.86 1.32
CA VAL A 123 -4.48 9.86 0.27
C VAL A 123 -4.68 9.24 -1.12
N ASP A 124 -4.11 8.07 -1.39
CA ASP A 124 -4.34 7.34 -2.64
C ASP A 124 -5.83 7.05 -2.87
N ALA A 125 -6.54 6.60 -1.83
CA ALA A 125 -7.97 6.33 -1.90
C ALA A 125 -8.78 7.60 -2.19
N VAL A 126 -8.45 8.73 -1.56
CA VAL A 126 -9.08 10.03 -1.80
C VAL A 126 -8.87 10.47 -3.26
N VAL A 127 -7.63 10.46 -3.75
CA VAL A 127 -7.30 10.87 -5.12
C VAL A 127 -8.05 10.01 -6.13
N MET A 128 -8.02 8.69 -5.94
CA MET A 128 -8.69 7.75 -6.83
C MET A 128 -10.21 7.91 -6.80
N ALA A 129 -10.81 8.05 -5.62
CA ALA A 129 -12.25 8.24 -5.47
C ALA A 129 -12.74 9.54 -6.11
N LEU A 130 -12.01 10.66 -5.91
CA LEU A 130 -12.35 11.94 -6.51
C LEU A 130 -12.29 11.89 -8.03
N ALA A 131 -11.29 11.21 -8.60
CA ALA A 131 -11.18 11.02 -10.04
C ALA A 131 -12.37 10.22 -10.60
N ILE A 132 -12.69 9.09 -9.97
CA ILE A 132 -13.81 8.24 -10.39
C ILE A 132 -15.14 8.98 -10.23
N ASN A 133 -15.34 9.69 -9.11
CA ASN A 133 -16.54 10.47 -8.86
C ASN A 133 -16.71 11.61 -9.88
N PHE A 134 -15.63 12.29 -10.26
CA PHE A 134 -15.70 13.32 -11.29
C PHE A 134 -16.14 12.73 -12.64
N VAL A 135 -15.53 11.60 -13.05
CA VAL A 135 -15.89 10.92 -14.31
C VAL A 135 -17.34 10.43 -14.28
N THR A 136 -17.75 9.79 -13.19
CA THR A 136 -19.09 9.23 -13.01
C THR A 136 -20.15 10.34 -12.96
N TRP A 137 -19.84 11.44 -12.26
CA TRP A 137 -20.67 12.63 -12.19
C TRP A 137 -20.89 13.22 -13.58
N GLU A 138 -19.82 13.48 -14.31
CA GLU A 138 -19.92 14.11 -15.62
C GLU A 138 -20.63 13.20 -16.64
N LEU A 139 -20.29 11.92 -16.70
CA LEU A 139 -20.83 11.06 -17.76
C LEU A 139 -22.26 10.60 -17.52
N TRP A 140 -22.67 10.38 -16.28
CA TRP A 140 -23.92 9.67 -15.99
C TRP A 140 -24.83 10.37 -14.98
N ILE A 141 -24.30 10.88 -13.85
CA ILE A 141 -25.16 11.34 -12.75
C ILE A 141 -25.69 12.76 -12.99
N ARG A 142 -24.86 13.66 -13.54
CA ARG A 142 -25.17 15.10 -13.65
C ARG A 142 -26.53 15.36 -14.30
N ASP A 143 -26.82 14.68 -15.40
CA ASP A 143 -28.06 14.89 -16.15
C ASP A 143 -29.26 14.25 -15.46
N GLY A 144 -29.06 13.06 -14.87
CA GLY A 144 -30.11 12.34 -14.11
C GLY A 144 -30.62 13.13 -12.90
N VAL A 145 -29.74 13.92 -12.26
CA VAL A 145 -30.10 14.70 -11.05
C VAL A 145 -30.40 16.16 -11.31
N ALA A 146 -30.31 16.65 -12.56
CA ALA A 146 -30.41 18.07 -12.88
C ALA A 146 -31.74 18.72 -12.48
N GLY A 147 -32.83 17.93 -12.45
CA GLY A 147 -34.17 18.40 -12.07
C GLY A 147 -34.44 18.51 -10.57
N TYR A 148 -33.55 17.98 -9.73
CA TYR A 148 -33.71 17.94 -8.28
C TYR A 148 -33.21 19.21 -7.60
N SER A 149 -33.74 19.52 -6.42
CA SER A 149 -33.20 20.56 -5.54
C SER A 149 -31.81 20.20 -5.02
N GLY A 150 -31.04 21.17 -4.51
CA GLY A 150 -29.67 20.92 -4.05
C GLY A 150 -29.56 19.85 -2.94
N LEU A 151 -30.55 19.76 -2.04
CA LEU A 151 -30.57 18.75 -0.98
C LEU A 151 -30.85 17.36 -1.56
N GLU A 152 -31.82 17.24 -2.47
CA GLU A 152 -32.16 15.98 -3.14
C GLU A 152 -31.02 15.48 -4.04
N GLN A 153 -30.35 16.38 -4.78
CA GLN A 153 -29.14 16.05 -5.53
C GLN A 153 -28.05 15.50 -4.61
N THR A 154 -27.88 16.10 -3.42
CA THR A 154 -26.89 15.65 -2.44
C THR A 154 -27.22 14.26 -1.90
N VAL A 155 -28.49 13.95 -1.66
CA VAL A 155 -28.91 12.62 -1.19
C VAL A 155 -28.72 11.58 -2.31
N LEU A 156 -29.24 11.85 -3.50
CA LEU A 156 -29.23 10.90 -4.62
C LEU A 156 -27.81 10.63 -5.16
N ALA A 157 -27.00 11.67 -5.36
CA ALA A 157 -25.64 11.52 -5.87
C ALA A 157 -24.62 11.23 -4.75
N GLY A 158 -24.89 11.63 -3.51
CA GLY A 158 -23.96 11.49 -2.40
C GLY A 158 -23.74 10.03 -1.98
N LEU A 159 -24.78 9.20 -2.06
CA LEU A 159 -24.70 7.77 -1.77
C LEU A 159 -23.66 7.05 -2.66
N PRO A 160 -23.80 7.01 -4.00
CA PRO A 160 -22.82 6.35 -4.85
C PRO A 160 -21.42 6.99 -4.75
N MET A 161 -21.34 8.31 -4.55
CA MET A 161 -20.04 8.99 -4.35
C MET A 161 -19.29 8.50 -3.11
N ALA A 162 -20.00 8.26 -2.01
CA ALA A 162 -19.42 7.71 -0.79
C ALA A 162 -19.01 6.25 -0.96
N GLU A 163 -19.76 5.49 -1.76
CA GLU A 163 -19.45 4.09 -2.06
C GLU A 163 -18.22 3.95 -2.97
N VAL A 164 -18.07 4.82 -3.98
CA VAL A 164 -16.85 4.92 -4.79
C VAL A 164 -15.63 5.17 -3.90
N PHE A 165 -15.76 5.96 -2.84
CA PHE A 165 -14.69 6.12 -1.86
C PHE A 165 -14.35 4.81 -1.13
N LEU A 166 -15.35 4.01 -0.76
CA LEU A 166 -15.14 2.70 -0.14
C LEU A 166 -14.54 1.68 -1.11
N VAL A 167 -14.94 1.69 -2.38
CA VAL A 167 -14.31 0.94 -3.47
C VAL A 167 -12.84 1.32 -3.54
N ALA A 168 -12.54 2.63 -3.56
CA ALA A 168 -11.18 3.09 -3.67
C ALA A 168 -10.30 2.69 -2.48
N LEU A 169 -10.81 2.90 -1.27
CA LEU A 169 -10.11 2.54 -0.04
C LEU A 169 -9.87 1.04 0.07
N SER A 170 -10.87 0.22 -0.24
CA SER A 170 -10.75 -1.24 -0.18
C SER A 170 -9.80 -1.79 -1.25
N LEU A 171 -9.76 -1.21 -2.45
CA LEU A 171 -8.81 -1.57 -3.50
C LEU A 171 -7.37 -1.25 -3.11
N VAL A 172 -7.10 -0.02 -2.65
CA VAL A 172 -5.73 0.37 -2.24
C VAL A 172 -5.27 -0.51 -1.08
N MET A 173 -6.14 -0.77 -0.10
CA MET A 173 -5.83 -1.70 0.99
C MET A 173 -5.57 -3.13 0.48
N LEU A 174 -6.34 -3.62 -0.48
CA LEU A 174 -6.19 -4.96 -1.08
C LEU A 174 -4.88 -5.09 -1.87
N LEU A 175 -4.47 -4.04 -2.58
CA LEU A 175 -3.20 -4.00 -3.31
C LEU A 175 -1.99 -4.03 -2.37
N GLN A 176 -2.10 -3.42 -1.18
CA GLN A 176 -1.04 -3.48 -0.17
C GLN A 176 -1.01 -4.81 0.58
N GLN A 177 -2.17 -5.30 1.03
CA GLN A 177 -2.30 -6.56 1.74
C GLN A 177 -3.40 -7.41 1.11
N ARG A 178 -2.99 -8.41 0.32
CA ARG A 178 -3.93 -9.33 -0.30
C ARG A 178 -4.60 -10.19 0.75
N SER A 179 -5.90 -10.00 0.91
CA SER A 179 -6.73 -10.77 1.84
C SER A 179 -8.06 -11.10 1.18
N ARG A 180 -8.53 -12.34 1.32
CA ARG A 180 -9.86 -12.74 0.81
C ARG A 180 -10.97 -11.84 1.38
N THR A 181 -10.86 -11.45 2.65
CA THR A 181 -11.83 -10.54 3.27
C THR A 181 -11.79 -9.13 2.66
N LEU A 182 -10.62 -8.64 2.22
CA LEU A 182 -10.54 -7.36 1.49
C LEU A 182 -11.05 -7.51 0.06
N ALA A 183 -10.77 -8.64 -0.60
CA ALA A 183 -11.23 -8.90 -1.95
C ALA A 183 -12.77 -8.93 -2.02
N TRP A 184 -13.42 -9.62 -1.08
CA TRP A 184 -14.88 -9.64 -1.02
C TRP A 184 -15.48 -8.32 -0.55
N ALA A 185 -14.79 -7.56 0.31
CA ALA A 185 -15.23 -6.21 0.67
C ALA A 185 -15.17 -5.27 -0.54
N PHE A 186 -14.07 -5.31 -1.30
CA PHE A 186 -13.94 -4.57 -2.54
C PHE A 186 -15.02 -4.97 -3.55
N ALA A 187 -15.25 -6.27 -3.73
CA ALA A 187 -16.30 -6.77 -4.61
C ALA A 187 -17.69 -6.28 -4.18
N SER A 188 -18.02 -6.34 -2.88
CA SER A 188 -19.33 -5.88 -2.39
C SER A 188 -19.52 -4.38 -2.60
N TRP A 189 -18.52 -3.56 -2.24
CA TRP A 189 -18.61 -2.11 -2.46
C TRP A 189 -18.68 -1.75 -3.93
N THR A 190 -18.00 -2.51 -4.80
CA THR A 190 -18.04 -2.28 -6.26
C THR A 190 -19.42 -2.58 -6.81
N CYS A 191 -20.02 -3.70 -6.42
CA CYS A 191 -21.36 -4.08 -6.88
C CYS A 191 -22.40 -3.05 -6.42
N LEU A 192 -22.30 -2.59 -5.17
CA LEU A 192 -23.22 -1.60 -4.62
C LEU A 192 -23.07 -0.25 -5.31
N ALA A 193 -21.84 0.25 -5.44
CA ALA A 193 -21.54 1.51 -6.12
C ALA A 193 -22.05 1.52 -7.57
N VAL A 194 -21.92 0.40 -8.29
CA VAL A 194 -22.44 0.29 -9.66
C VAL A 194 -23.96 0.37 -9.67
N ALA A 195 -24.65 -0.37 -8.80
CA ALA A 195 -26.11 -0.35 -8.74
C ALA A 195 -26.66 1.05 -8.38
N ASP A 196 -26.10 1.69 -7.35
CA ASP A 196 -26.55 2.99 -6.88
C ASP A 196 -26.17 4.12 -7.85
N THR A 197 -25.05 3.98 -8.57
CA THR A 197 -24.72 4.88 -9.69
C THR A 197 -25.73 4.76 -10.82
N MET A 198 -26.17 3.54 -11.17
CA MET A 198 -27.22 3.34 -12.18
C MET A 198 -28.54 3.99 -11.74
N TYR A 199 -28.91 3.83 -10.46
CA TYR A 199 -30.10 4.44 -9.89
C TYR A 199 -30.04 5.98 -9.93
N ALA A 200 -28.91 6.57 -9.52
CA ALA A 200 -28.71 8.02 -9.56
C ALA A 200 -28.66 8.57 -10.99
N ALA A 201 -28.02 7.85 -11.93
CA ALA A 201 -27.95 8.24 -13.34
C ALA A 201 -29.33 8.23 -14.02
N ALA A 202 -30.23 7.35 -13.58
CA ALA A 202 -31.61 7.31 -14.05
C ALA A 202 -32.53 8.33 -13.34
N GLY A 203 -31.97 9.20 -12.50
CA GLY A 203 -32.76 10.19 -11.74
C GLY A 203 -33.68 9.56 -10.70
N GLY A 204 -33.29 8.43 -10.11
CA GLY A 204 -34.07 7.74 -9.07
C GLY A 204 -35.22 6.88 -9.60
N GLY A 205 -35.38 6.75 -10.92
CA GLY A 205 -36.38 5.87 -11.53
C GLY A 205 -35.76 5.02 -12.64
N LEU A 206 -35.60 3.73 -12.41
CA LEU A 206 -34.97 2.83 -13.39
C LEU A 206 -35.97 2.38 -14.46
N GLU A 207 -35.60 2.49 -15.73
CA GLU A 207 -36.34 1.82 -16.80
C GLU A 207 -36.28 0.29 -16.62
N SER A 208 -37.25 -0.44 -17.17
CA SER A 208 -37.37 -1.91 -17.08
C SER A 208 -36.04 -2.67 -17.26
N ARG A 209 -35.24 -2.34 -18.27
CA ARG A 209 -33.94 -3.00 -18.51
C ARG A 209 -32.89 -2.60 -17.47
N GLN A 210 -32.85 -1.33 -17.11
CA GLN A 210 -31.91 -0.81 -16.12
C GLN A 210 -32.22 -1.39 -14.74
N PHE A 211 -33.50 -1.55 -14.39
CA PHE A 211 -33.97 -2.18 -13.17
C PHE A 211 -33.42 -3.59 -13.01
N LEU A 212 -33.59 -4.46 -14.01
CA LEU A 212 -33.08 -5.85 -13.94
C LEU A 212 -31.56 -5.91 -13.76
N VAL A 213 -30.83 -5.00 -14.41
CA VAL A 213 -29.37 -4.94 -14.30
C VAL A 213 -28.94 -4.44 -12.92
N ALA A 214 -29.56 -3.36 -12.42
CA ALA A 214 -29.30 -2.85 -11.07
C ALA A 214 -29.67 -3.89 -9.99
N TYR A 215 -30.79 -4.59 -10.17
CA TYR A 215 -31.23 -5.71 -9.33
C TYR A 215 -30.17 -6.80 -9.20
N ALA A 216 -29.57 -7.19 -10.33
CA ALA A 216 -28.49 -8.17 -10.36
C ALA A 216 -27.26 -7.67 -9.59
N TRP A 217 -26.91 -6.38 -9.72
CA TRP A 217 -25.79 -5.77 -8.99
C TRP A 217 -26.05 -5.67 -7.48
N TRP A 218 -27.24 -5.25 -7.04
CA TRP A 218 -27.61 -5.28 -5.62
C TRP A 218 -27.57 -6.70 -5.07
N THR A 219 -28.08 -7.69 -5.81
CA THR A 219 -28.00 -9.11 -5.42
C THR A 219 -26.55 -9.56 -5.29
N ALA A 220 -25.68 -9.19 -6.24
CA ALA A 220 -24.26 -9.50 -6.21
C ALA A 220 -23.55 -8.90 -4.99
N THR A 221 -23.97 -7.72 -4.51
CA THR A 221 -23.49 -7.14 -3.25
C THR A 221 -23.72 -8.08 -2.07
N PHE A 222 -24.94 -8.63 -1.92
CA PHE A 222 -25.26 -9.53 -0.82
C PHE A 222 -24.58 -10.90 -0.94
N VAL A 223 -24.36 -11.38 -2.16
CA VAL A 223 -23.53 -12.56 -2.42
C VAL A 223 -22.08 -12.30 -1.98
N ALA A 224 -21.50 -11.15 -2.34
CA ALA A 224 -20.15 -10.78 -1.92
C ALA A 224 -20.05 -10.59 -0.39
N LEU A 225 -21.07 -10.03 0.27
CA LEU A 225 -21.11 -9.90 1.73
C LEU A 225 -21.22 -11.25 2.46
N THR A 226 -21.99 -12.21 1.93
CA THR A 226 -22.01 -13.57 2.49
C THR A 226 -20.69 -14.30 2.27
N ALA A 227 -20.08 -14.18 1.08
CA ALA A 227 -18.75 -14.73 0.82
C ALA A 227 -17.67 -14.09 1.71
N LEU A 228 -17.79 -12.78 1.98
CA LEU A 228 -16.98 -12.10 2.98
C LEU A 228 -17.18 -12.77 4.34
N ALA A 229 -18.43 -13.00 4.77
CA ALA A 229 -18.75 -13.60 6.06
C ALA A 229 -18.10 -14.97 6.26
N ASP A 230 -18.06 -15.80 5.21
CA ASP A 230 -17.48 -17.15 5.23
C ASP A 230 -15.93 -17.17 5.25
N CYS A 231 -15.28 -16.04 4.95
CA CYS A 231 -13.82 -16.00 4.92
C CYS A 231 -13.18 -16.04 6.32
N SER A 232 -12.42 -17.11 6.62
CA SER A 232 -11.66 -17.21 7.87
C SER A 232 -10.66 -16.06 8.04
N SER A 233 -10.61 -15.48 9.25
CA SER A 233 -9.79 -14.32 9.58
C SER A 233 -8.33 -14.66 9.94
N ARG A 234 -7.88 -15.90 9.64
CA ARG A 234 -6.70 -16.57 10.25
C ARG A 234 -5.38 -16.44 9.49
N PHE A 235 -5.36 -16.06 8.22
CA PHE A 235 -4.11 -15.97 7.46
C PHE A 235 -3.59 -14.53 7.39
N LEU A 236 -2.53 -14.26 8.14
CA LEU A 236 -1.57 -13.19 7.85
C LEU A 236 -0.89 -13.58 6.54
N VAL A 237 -1.19 -12.86 5.45
CA VAL A 237 -0.38 -12.94 4.24
C VAL A 237 0.80 -12.00 4.45
N ASP A 238 2.00 -12.45 4.10
CA ASP A 238 3.21 -11.64 4.13
C ASP A 238 2.95 -10.33 3.36
N ASP A 239 3.43 -9.21 3.92
CA ASP A 239 3.41 -7.91 3.24
C ASP A 239 3.98 -8.10 1.83
N ASN A 240 3.21 -7.76 0.79
CA ASN A 240 3.70 -7.87 -0.58
C ASN A 240 4.88 -6.89 -0.72
N PRO A 241 6.10 -7.35 -0.99
CA PRO A 241 7.25 -6.45 -1.04
C PRO A 241 7.28 -5.57 -2.30
N ARG A 242 6.38 -5.79 -3.28
CA ARG A 242 6.40 -5.05 -4.57
C ARG A 242 5.04 -4.76 -5.24
N PRO A 243 4.08 -4.03 -4.62
CA PRO A 243 2.87 -3.57 -5.30
C PRO A 243 2.97 -2.16 -5.89
N GLU A 244 4.13 -1.49 -5.87
CA GLU A 244 4.23 -0.06 -6.21
C GLU A 244 3.72 0.27 -7.63
N MET A 245 4.08 -0.52 -8.64
CA MET A 245 3.62 -0.30 -10.02
C MET A 245 2.11 -0.49 -10.18
N ALA A 246 1.55 -1.58 -9.63
CA ALA A 246 0.12 -1.86 -9.72
C ALA A 246 -0.71 -0.81 -8.97
N ARG A 247 -0.23 -0.38 -7.79
CA ARG A 247 -0.82 0.69 -6.99
C ARG A 247 -0.76 2.04 -7.73
N MET A 248 0.38 2.37 -8.32
CA MET A 248 0.57 3.58 -9.11
C MET A 248 -0.41 3.61 -10.29
N VAL A 249 -0.49 2.53 -11.07
CA VAL A 249 -1.44 2.44 -12.19
C VAL A 249 -2.89 2.56 -11.69
N ALA A 250 -3.28 1.83 -10.64
CA ALA A 250 -4.64 1.86 -10.12
C ALA A 250 -5.08 3.26 -9.68
N VAL A 251 -4.19 4.04 -9.05
CA VAL A 251 -4.52 5.39 -8.52
C VAL A 251 -4.45 6.47 -9.60
N TYR A 252 -3.41 6.46 -10.44
CA TYR A 252 -3.18 7.56 -11.40
C TYR A 252 -3.88 7.37 -12.74
N LEU A 253 -4.25 6.14 -13.14
CA LEU A 253 -5.00 5.92 -14.37
C LEU A 253 -6.37 6.62 -14.33
N PRO A 254 -7.22 6.45 -13.29
CA PRO A 254 -8.47 7.21 -13.18
C PRO A 254 -8.25 8.72 -13.16
N GLY A 255 -7.21 9.19 -12.46
CA GLY A 255 -6.86 10.62 -12.42
C GLY A 255 -6.51 11.19 -13.79
N THR A 256 -5.78 10.42 -14.61
CA THR A 256 -5.43 10.81 -15.98
C THR A 256 -6.67 10.86 -16.87
N VAL A 257 -7.54 9.85 -16.78
CA VAL A 257 -8.82 9.82 -17.51
C VAL A 257 -9.71 11.00 -17.11
N SER A 258 -9.79 11.31 -15.81
CA SER A 258 -10.54 12.46 -15.28
C SER A 258 -10.01 13.78 -15.86
N MET A 259 -8.69 13.98 -15.87
CA MET A 259 -8.08 15.19 -16.43
C MET A 259 -8.33 15.33 -17.94
N LEU A 260 -8.22 14.24 -18.69
CA LEU A 260 -8.51 14.22 -20.13
C LEU A 260 -9.98 14.56 -20.40
N LEU A 261 -10.90 13.96 -19.65
CA LEU A 261 -12.33 14.23 -19.76
C LEU A 261 -12.65 15.68 -19.42
N ALA A 262 -12.08 16.22 -18.34
CA ALA A 262 -12.26 17.61 -17.93
C ALA A 262 -11.75 18.58 -19.02
N THR A 263 -10.58 18.29 -19.58
CA THR A 263 -9.99 19.08 -20.67
C THR A 263 -10.90 19.06 -21.89
N GLN A 264 -11.35 17.88 -22.31
CA GLN A 264 -12.22 17.74 -23.46
C GLN A 264 -13.53 18.53 -23.28
N ARG A 265 -14.26 18.29 -22.19
CA ARG A 265 -15.58 18.92 -22.00
C ARG A 265 -15.53 20.44 -21.78
N TYR A 266 -14.60 20.91 -20.94
CA TYR A 266 -14.62 22.31 -20.49
C TYR A 266 -13.73 23.23 -21.32
N ILE A 267 -12.61 22.71 -21.84
CA ILE A 267 -11.65 23.52 -22.60
C ILE A 267 -11.97 23.43 -24.10
N LEU A 268 -12.23 22.23 -24.63
CA LEU A 268 -12.49 22.04 -26.06
C LEU A 268 -13.97 22.24 -26.42
N ASP A 269 -14.87 21.60 -25.67
CA ASP A 269 -16.30 21.61 -25.99
C ASP A 269 -17.07 22.76 -25.30
N HIS A 270 -16.38 23.63 -24.53
CA HIS A 270 -16.92 24.79 -23.84
C HIS A 270 -18.23 24.54 -23.05
N HIS A 271 -18.38 23.36 -22.46
CA HIS A 271 -19.56 23.04 -21.66
C HIS A 271 -19.66 23.91 -20.40
N SER A 272 -20.88 24.16 -19.93
CA SER A 272 -21.09 24.90 -18.69
C SER A 272 -20.60 24.10 -17.49
N LEU A 273 -19.89 24.77 -16.58
CA LEU A 273 -19.38 24.17 -15.36
C LEU A 273 -20.49 24.17 -14.30
N SER A 274 -20.89 22.98 -13.83
CA SER A 274 -21.82 22.87 -12.71
C SER A 274 -21.08 23.14 -11.38
N ALA A 275 -21.81 23.54 -10.34
CA ALA A 275 -21.24 23.78 -9.02
C ALA A 275 -20.53 22.53 -8.47
N VAL A 276 -21.15 21.35 -8.61
CA VAL A 276 -20.59 20.07 -8.16
C VAL A 276 -19.32 19.70 -8.93
N SER A 277 -19.32 19.87 -10.25
CA SER A 277 -18.15 19.63 -11.09
C SER A 277 -16.95 20.49 -10.68
N GLY A 278 -17.22 21.77 -10.40
CA GLY A 278 -16.20 22.70 -9.91
C GLY A 278 -15.62 22.29 -8.56
N VAL A 279 -16.48 21.91 -7.61
CA VAL A 279 -16.04 21.42 -6.29
C VAL A 279 -15.21 20.14 -6.44
N LEU A 280 -15.67 19.16 -7.21
CA LEU A 280 -14.93 17.91 -7.43
C LEU A 280 -13.57 18.18 -8.08
N ALA A 281 -13.49 19.05 -9.08
CA ALA A 281 -12.23 19.41 -9.74
C ALA A 281 -11.25 20.09 -8.78
N VAL A 282 -11.70 21.06 -7.99
CA VAL A 282 -10.85 21.76 -7.01
C VAL A 282 -10.34 20.80 -5.95
N VAL A 283 -11.23 19.99 -5.35
CA VAL A 283 -10.85 19.02 -4.32
C VAL A 283 -9.91 17.96 -4.89
N PHE A 284 -10.10 17.55 -6.16
CA PHE A 284 -9.18 16.65 -6.86
C PHE A 284 -7.79 17.26 -7.01
N ILE A 285 -7.67 18.50 -7.52
CA ILE A 285 -6.38 19.19 -7.69
C ILE A 285 -5.67 19.35 -6.35
N VAL A 286 -6.38 19.77 -5.30
CA VAL A 286 -5.83 19.89 -3.95
C VAL A 286 -5.35 18.54 -3.42
N SER A 287 -6.13 17.47 -3.63
CA SER A 287 -5.78 16.12 -3.19
C SER A 287 -4.56 15.56 -3.92
N VAL A 288 -4.46 15.77 -5.24
CA VAL A 288 -3.26 15.41 -6.03
C VAL A 288 -2.04 16.17 -5.56
N THR A 289 -2.19 17.46 -5.26
CA THR A 289 -1.09 18.28 -4.72
C THR A 289 -0.64 17.78 -3.35
N ALA A 290 -1.59 17.44 -2.48
CA ALA A 290 -1.29 16.84 -1.18
C ALA A 290 -0.61 15.46 -1.30
N ASP A 291 -1.03 14.63 -2.27
CA ASP A 291 -0.38 13.35 -2.57
C ASP A 291 1.07 13.51 -3.00
N GLN A 292 1.35 14.43 -3.91
CA GLN A 292 2.72 14.75 -4.33
C GLN A 292 3.57 15.20 -3.15
N LEU A 293 3.01 16.01 -2.24
CA LEU A 293 3.70 16.44 -1.04
C LEU A 293 4.00 15.25 -0.12
N VAL A 294 3.00 14.43 0.22
CA VAL A 294 3.21 13.25 1.09
C VAL A 294 4.30 12.33 0.53
N ARG A 295 4.29 12.08 -0.78
CA ARG A 295 5.30 11.24 -1.45
C ARG A 295 6.69 11.89 -1.48
N ALA A 296 6.76 13.20 -1.66
CA ALA A 296 8.03 13.94 -1.59
C ALA A 296 8.64 13.87 -0.18
N TRP A 297 7.81 13.96 0.86
CA TRP A 297 8.26 13.84 2.25
C TRP A 297 8.78 12.43 2.54
N GLU A 298 8.06 11.40 2.06
CA GLU A 298 8.48 9.99 2.18
C GLU A 298 9.86 9.76 1.51
N SER A 299 10.06 10.31 0.31
CA SER A 299 11.34 10.22 -0.42
C SER A 299 12.51 10.86 0.35
N SER A 300 12.28 11.99 1.01
CA SER A 300 13.32 12.68 1.77
C SER A 300 13.79 11.92 3.02
N ASP A 301 12.86 11.25 3.72
CA ASP A 301 13.19 10.45 4.91
C ASP A 301 13.96 9.17 4.53
N TYR A 302 13.57 8.50 3.44
CA TYR A 302 14.31 7.34 2.93
C TYR A 302 15.74 7.71 2.52
N SER A 303 15.91 8.83 1.81
CA SER A 303 17.23 9.29 1.39
C SER A 303 18.15 9.59 2.58
N GLN A 304 17.61 10.20 3.64
CA GLN A 304 18.37 10.44 4.87
C GLN A 304 18.72 9.15 5.61
N ARG A 305 17.78 8.19 5.73
CA ARG A 305 18.05 6.89 6.37
C ARG A 305 19.11 6.10 5.62
N LEU A 306 19.03 6.07 4.29
CA LEU A 306 20.02 5.41 3.45
C LEU A 306 21.39 6.07 3.61
N SER A 307 21.44 7.40 3.57
CA SER A 307 22.68 8.15 3.78
C SER A 307 23.28 7.92 5.16
N ARG A 308 22.46 7.84 6.22
CA ARG A 308 22.92 7.49 7.57
C ARG A 308 23.46 6.06 7.63
N SER A 309 22.75 5.09 7.06
CA SER A 309 23.21 3.69 7.05
C SER A 309 24.53 3.52 6.29
N ILE A 310 24.71 4.21 5.16
CA ILE A 310 25.97 4.25 4.42
C ILE A 310 27.06 4.93 5.28
N GLY A 311 26.73 6.04 5.94
CA GLY A 311 27.62 6.76 6.85
C GLY A 311 28.10 5.89 8.02
N ASP A 312 27.20 5.16 8.66
CA ASP A 312 27.48 4.27 9.79
C ASP A 312 28.33 3.06 9.37
N LEU A 313 28.05 2.48 8.19
CA LEU A 313 28.85 1.41 7.63
C LEU A 313 30.28 1.90 7.34
N ALA A 314 30.41 3.04 6.67
CA ALA A 314 31.71 3.64 6.37
C ALA A 314 32.48 4.04 7.64
N ALA A 315 31.79 4.49 8.69
CA ALA A 315 32.40 4.79 9.98
C ALA A 315 32.88 3.53 10.70
N THR A 316 32.09 2.44 10.65
CA THR A 316 32.44 1.14 11.23
C THR A 316 33.63 0.52 10.51
N GLU A 317 33.65 0.55 9.18
CA GLU A 317 34.78 0.08 8.37
C GLU A 317 36.06 0.85 8.71
N ARG A 318 36.00 2.19 8.77
CA ARG A 318 37.15 3.04 9.15
C ARG A 318 37.66 2.71 10.56
N LYS A 319 36.75 2.46 11.50
CA LYS A 319 37.12 2.08 12.87
C LYS A 319 37.79 0.71 12.92
N LEU A 320 37.28 -0.28 12.19
CA LEU A 320 37.90 -1.60 12.07
C LEU A 320 39.29 -1.51 11.45
N ARG A 321 39.45 -0.74 10.37
CA ARG A 321 40.75 -0.52 9.72
C ARG A 321 41.78 0.08 10.68
N SER A 322 41.40 1.12 11.42
CA SER A 322 42.26 1.73 12.45
C SER A 322 42.68 0.72 13.54
N LEU A 323 41.74 -0.10 14.01
CA LEU A 323 42.04 -1.12 15.03
C LEU A 323 42.99 -2.20 14.50
N LEU A 324 42.85 -2.60 13.23
CA LEU A 324 43.76 -3.56 12.59
C LEU A 324 45.17 -3.00 12.41
N ASP A 325 45.30 -1.72 12.09
CA ASP A 325 46.60 -1.04 11.95
C ASP A 325 47.32 -0.84 13.29
N ASP A 326 46.58 -0.66 14.38
CA ASP A 326 47.14 -0.52 15.73
C ASP A 326 47.57 -1.85 16.37
N LEU A 327 47.27 -3.01 15.75
CA LEU A 327 47.69 -4.31 16.28
C LEU A 327 49.21 -4.49 16.17
N PRO A 328 49.91 -4.93 17.24
CA PRO A 328 51.36 -5.17 17.21
C PRO A 328 51.75 -6.46 16.45
N ALA A 329 50.83 -7.07 15.71
CA ALA A 329 51.03 -8.29 14.94
C ALA A 329 50.71 -8.05 13.46
N ALA A 330 51.43 -8.72 12.56
CA ALA A 330 51.11 -8.70 11.13
C ALA A 330 49.81 -9.44 10.85
N VAL A 331 48.83 -8.76 10.25
CA VAL A 331 47.53 -9.32 9.88
C VAL A 331 47.32 -9.21 8.37
N LEU A 332 46.98 -10.34 7.74
CA LEU A 332 46.56 -10.44 6.34
C LEU A 332 45.15 -11.01 6.29
N MET A 333 44.23 -10.32 5.63
CA MET A 333 42.90 -10.85 5.34
C MET A 333 42.93 -11.54 3.97
N ILE A 334 42.60 -12.83 3.93
CA ILE A 334 42.72 -13.67 2.73
C ILE A 334 41.32 -14.11 2.31
N GLY A 335 40.97 -13.93 1.03
CA GLY A 335 39.73 -14.42 0.45
C GLY A 335 39.71 -15.94 0.32
N SER A 336 38.54 -16.52 0.05
CA SER A 336 38.38 -17.96 -0.19
C SER A 336 39.16 -18.46 -1.43
N ASP A 337 39.58 -17.56 -2.31
CA ASP A 337 40.46 -17.79 -3.45
C ASP A 337 41.96 -17.79 -3.09
N GLY A 338 42.31 -17.57 -1.82
CA GLY A 338 43.70 -17.43 -1.38
C GLY A 338 44.33 -16.10 -1.79
N VAL A 339 43.54 -15.11 -2.21
CA VAL A 339 44.01 -13.77 -2.58
C VAL A 339 43.94 -12.84 -1.37
N VAL A 340 45.00 -12.07 -1.13
CA VAL A 340 45.02 -11.09 -0.04
C VAL A 340 44.10 -9.92 -0.40
N ARG A 341 43.16 -9.63 0.49
CA ARG A 341 42.17 -8.54 0.36
C ARG A 341 42.57 -7.31 1.17
N GLU A 342 43.16 -7.51 2.35
CA GLU A 342 43.65 -6.42 3.20
C GLU A 342 44.94 -6.84 3.92
N ALA A 343 45.81 -5.86 4.23
CA ALA A 343 47.06 -6.05 4.96
C ALA A 343 47.32 -4.83 5.87
N ASN A 344 47.52 -5.06 7.18
CA ASN A 344 47.76 -3.97 8.13
C ASN A 344 49.19 -3.39 8.02
N ALA A 345 49.42 -2.19 8.57
CA ALA A 345 50.71 -1.49 8.51
C ALA A 345 51.90 -2.34 9.03
N VAL A 346 51.67 -3.15 10.07
CA VAL A 346 52.69 -4.04 10.64
C VAL A 346 53.06 -5.17 9.67
N ALA A 347 52.11 -5.73 8.91
CA ALA A 347 52.39 -6.72 7.87
C ALA A 347 53.24 -6.15 6.73
N GLN A 348 52.99 -4.90 6.32
CA GLN A 348 53.82 -4.22 5.31
C GLN A 348 55.26 -4.06 5.79
N THR A 349 55.43 -3.62 7.04
CA THR A 349 56.74 -3.44 7.67
C THR A 349 57.50 -4.76 7.81
N LEU A 350 56.80 -5.83 8.23
CA LEU A 350 57.40 -7.16 8.42
C LEU A 350 57.76 -7.86 7.12
N THR A 351 56.94 -7.72 6.08
CA THR A 351 57.19 -8.35 4.77
C THR A 351 58.12 -7.51 3.88
N GLY A 352 58.29 -6.22 4.19
CA GLY A 352 59.03 -5.27 3.38
C GLY A 352 58.34 -4.92 2.06
N ARG A 353 57.04 -5.20 1.94
CA ARG A 353 56.22 -4.98 0.74
C ARG A 353 55.15 -3.95 1.01
N THR A 354 54.85 -3.17 -0.02
CA THR A 354 53.78 -2.17 0.04
C THR A 354 52.40 -2.82 -0.03
N SER A 355 51.37 -2.11 0.44
CA SER A 355 49.98 -2.55 0.34
C SER A 355 49.59 -2.97 -1.08
N ASP A 356 50.04 -2.22 -2.09
CA ASP A 356 49.70 -2.46 -3.51
C ASP A 356 50.38 -3.73 -4.07
N GLU A 357 51.51 -4.13 -3.50
CA GLU A 357 52.24 -5.35 -3.87
C GLU A 357 51.70 -6.60 -3.15
N LEU A 358 50.91 -6.40 -2.09
CA LEU A 358 50.31 -7.48 -1.28
C LEU A 358 48.85 -7.71 -1.66
N ILE A 359 48.04 -6.66 -1.80
CA ILE A 359 46.62 -6.75 -2.13
C ILE A 359 46.44 -7.22 -3.57
N GLY A 360 45.45 -8.10 -3.80
CA GLY A 360 45.17 -8.69 -5.12
C GLY A 360 46.14 -9.79 -5.53
N HIS A 361 47.15 -10.06 -4.71
CA HIS A 361 48.11 -11.13 -4.92
C HIS A 361 47.88 -12.28 -3.94
N HIS A 362 48.34 -13.46 -4.29
CA HIS A 362 48.18 -14.62 -3.43
C HIS A 362 49.08 -14.57 -2.20
N PHE A 363 48.56 -15.02 -1.06
CA PHE A 363 49.18 -14.81 0.26
C PHE A 363 50.57 -15.45 0.43
N TRP A 364 50.88 -16.52 -0.32
CA TRP A 364 52.20 -17.18 -0.29
C TRP A 364 53.35 -16.30 -0.79
N LEU A 365 53.06 -15.18 -1.44
CA LEU A 365 54.06 -14.17 -1.79
C LEU A 365 54.67 -13.48 -0.57
N ALA A 366 53.93 -13.40 0.55
CA ALA A 366 54.44 -12.91 1.83
C ALA A 366 55.27 -13.98 2.58
N VAL A 367 55.29 -15.22 2.07
CA VAL A 367 55.98 -16.37 2.68
C VAL A 367 57.27 -16.65 1.90
N ARG A 368 58.36 -16.95 2.63
CA ARG A 368 59.63 -17.40 2.04
C ARG A 368 59.43 -18.68 1.22
N ASP A 369 60.17 -18.79 0.11
CA ASP A 369 60.12 -19.91 -0.83
C ASP A 369 60.23 -21.28 -0.11
N ASP A 370 61.14 -21.40 0.86
CA ASP A 370 61.40 -22.62 1.65
C ASP A 370 60.20 -23.14 2.46
N HIS A 371 59.16 -22.32 2.65
CA HIS A 371 57.99 -22.65 3.47
C HIS A 371 56.65 -22.54 2.73
N ARG A 372 56.65 -22.17 1.44
CA ARG A 372 55.40 -22.00 0.67
C ARG A 372 54.58 -23.28 0.59
N ASP A 373 55.21 -24.40 0.27
CA ASP A 373 54.51 -25.67 0.08
C ASP A 373 53.80 -26.14 1.36
N ARG A 374 54.44 -25.94 2.52
CA ARG A 374 53.85 -26.25 3.84
C ARG A 374 52.67 -25.36 4.17
N VAL A 375 52.78 -24.07 3.88
CA VAL A 375 51.75 -23.08 4.20
C VAL A 375 50.54 -23.21 3.26
N VAL A 376 50.77 -23.52 1.98
CA VAL A 376 49.70 -23.82 1.01
C VAL A 376 48.97 -25.11 1.37
N ALA A 377 49.69 -26.16 1.77
CA ALA A 377 49.07 -27.40 2.24
C ALA A 377 48.20 -27.17 3.50
N ALA A 378 48.69 -26.37 4.46
CA ALA A 378 47.92 -26.01 5.65
C ALA A 378 46.65 -25.19 5.31
N TRP A 379 46.72 -24.30 4.31
CA TRP A 379 45.57 -23.53 3.83
C TRP A 379 44.50 -24.41 3.18
N ILE A 380 44.89 -25.40 2.38
CA ILE A 380 43.96 -26.36 1.76
C ILE A 380 43.22 -27.16 2.84
N LEU A 381 43.92 -27.60 3.88
CA LEU A 381 43.31 -28.31 5.02
C LEU A 381 42.34 -27.43 5.81
N LEU A 382 42.67 -26.15 6.02
CA LEU A 382 41.79 -25.17 6.67
C LEU A 382 40.48 -24.95 5.88
N GLN A 383 40.54 -24.93 4.54
CA GLN A 383 39.34 -24.81 3.71
C GLN A 383 38.48 -26.08 3.72
N ALA A 384 39.07 -27.25 3.95
CA ALA A 384 38.35 -28.52 4.04
C ALA A 384 37.55 -28.68 5.35
N GLY A 385 37.64 -27.73 6.30
CA GLY A 385 36.86 -27.71 7.54
C GLY A 385 37.47 -28.53 8.69
N GLU A 386 38.67 -29.09 8.53
CA GLU A 386 39.38 -29.80 9.58
C GLU A 386 40.27 -28.83 10.37
N GLY A 387 39.79 -28.43 11.55
CA GLY A 387 40.53 -27.90 12.71
C GLY A 387 41.68 -26.93 12.45
N ALA A 388 41.50 -25.67 12.85
CA ALA A 388 42.56 -24.65 12.83
C ALA A 388 43.82 -25.08 13.62
N VAL A 389 44.85 -25.52 12.91
CA VAL A 389 46.18 -25.73 13.48
C VAL A 389 46.87 -24.37 13.58
N ALA A 390 47.03 -23.86 14.80
CA ALA A 390 47.90 -22.73 15.08
C ALA A 390 49.36 -23.17 14.83
N THR A 391 49.81 -23.03 13.59
CA THR A 391 51.19 -23.39 13.19
C THR A 391 52.11 -22.23 13.54
N THR A 392 52.74 -22.28 14.72
CA THR A 392 53.78 -21.30 15.11
C THR A 392 55.08 -21.62 14.38
N SER A 393 55.35 -20.94 13.27
CA SER A 393 56.64 -21.00 12.58
C SER A 393 57.48 -19.77 12.92
N SER A 394 58.66 -19.93 13.52
CA SER A 394 59.60 -18.84 13.75
C SER A 394 60.42 -18.58 12.47
N SER A 395 60.00 -17.58 11.68
CA SER A 395 60.78 -17.12 10.53
C SER A 395 61.56 -15.85 10.89
N ARG A 396 62.90 -15.89 10.83
CA ARG A 396 63.69 -14.65 10.81
C ARG A 396 63.49 -13.99 9.45
N CYS A 397 63.03 -12.74 9.46
CA CYS A 397 62.77 -12.00 8.24
C CYS A 397 64.06 -11.81 7.44
N ALA A 398 64.03 -12.17 6.15
CA ALA A 398 65.17 -12.05 5.25
C ALA A 398 65.14 -10.67 4.59
N THR A 399 65.79 -9.69 5.20
CA THR A 399 66.17 -8.47 4.50
C THR A 399 67.37 -8.78 3.59
N SER A 400 67.12 -8.87 2.29
CA SER A 400 68.19 -8.79 1.29
C SER A 400 68.66 -7.34 1.17
N PRO A 401 69.98 -7.04 1.20
CA PRO A 401 70.47 -5.68 1.10
C PRO A 401 70.33 -5.17 -0.34
N ARG A 402 69.29 -4.36 -0.59
CA ARG A 402 69.23 -3.56 -1.82
C ARG A 402 70.14 -2.34 -1.65
N THR A 403 71.30 -2.38 -2.30
CA THR A 403 72.12 -1.20 -2.60
C THR A 403 71.36 -0.27 -3.55
N SER A 404 70.84 0.85 -3.02
CA SER A 404 70.43 1.98 -3.86
C SER A 404 70.91 3.31 -3.27
N ALA A 405 71.95 3.85 -3.91
CA ALA A 405 72.34 5.24 -4.05
C ALA A 405 72.06 6.21 -2.87
N ARG A 406 73.16 6.48 -2.15
CA ARG A 406 73.37 7.65 -1.30
C ARG A 406 73.17 8.95 -2.11
N ARG A 407 72.15 9.75 -1.78
CA ARG A 407 72.10 11.21 -2.10
C ARG A 407 72.34 12.02 -0.82
N PRO A 408 73.00 13.19 -0.91
CA PRO A 408 73.70 13.80 0.22
C PRO A 408 72.75 14.52 1.18
N ARG A 409 73.15 14.52 2.46
CA ARG A 409 72.58 15.35 3.54
C ARG A 409 72.84 16.83 3.24
N SER A 410 71.79 17.64 3.20
CA SER A 410 71.89 19.08 3.50
C SER A 410 71.37 19.31 4.93
N SER A 411 72.31 19.68 5.79
CA SER A 411 72.08 20.23 7.13
C SER A 411 71.54 21.65 7.06
N GLY A 412 70.56 21.97 7.90
CA GLY A 412 70.09 23.33 8.16
C GLY A 412 69.24 23.38 9.43
N HIS A 413 69.88 23.72 10.55
CA HIS A 413 69.27 24.09 11.83
C HIS A 413 68.56 25.45 11.76
N ALA A 414 67.47 25.60 12.52
CA ALA A 414 67.09 26.73 13.39
C ALA A 414 65.57 26.62 13.70
N SER A 415 65.11 26.26 14.90
CA SER A 415 65.01 27.04 16.15
C SER A 415 64.00 28.20 16.12
N GLY A 416 63.06 28.19 17.08
CA GLY A 416 62.19 29.33 17.47
C GLY A 416 60.70 28.95 17.50
N SER A 417 60.13 28.44 18.60
CA SER A 417 59.69 29.13 19.84
C SER A 417 58.32 29.84 19.76
N ALA A 418 57.44 29.47 20.71
CA ALA A 418 56.28 30.20 21.25
C ALA A 418 55.05 30.31 20.31
N SER A 419 53.83 29.96 20.73
CA SER A 419 53.13 30.55 21.88
C SER A 419 51.84 29.80 22.23
N ARG A 420 51.46 29.92 23.51
CA ARG A 420 50.20 29.46 24.12
C ARG A 420 49.01 30.20 23.52
N SER A 421 47.86 29.52 23.39
CA SER A 421 46.59 30.17 23.71
C SER A 421 45.55 29.14 24.16
N THR A 422 45.22 29.27 25.43
CA THR A 422 44.05 28.77 26.16
C THR A 422 42.80 29.57 25.78
N ALA A 423 41.67 28.91 25.52
CA ALA A 423 40.31 29.41 25.81
C ALA A 423 39.30 28.25 25.64
N ARG A 424 38.78 27.67 26.73
CA ARG A 424 37.51 28.03 27.40
C ARG A 424 36.24 27.87 26.53
N ARG A 425 35.50 26.79 26.82
CA ARG A 425 34.02 26.81 27.05
C ARG A 425 33.69 27.86 28.13
N PRO A 426 32.45 28.38 28.30
CA PRO A 426 31.16 27.69 28.07
C PRO A 426 29.98 28.56 27.55
N ALA A 427 28.95 27.89 27.04
CA ALA A 427 27.54 27.97 27.45
C ALA A 427 26.81 26.77 26.85
#